data_AF-U6M8Y0-F1
#
_entry.id   AF-U6M8Y0-F1
#
_cell.length_a   1.000
_cell.length_b   1.000
_cell.length_c   1.000
_cell.angle_alpha   90.00
_cell.angle_beta   90.00
_cell.angle_gamma   90.00
#
_symmetry.space_group_name_H-M   'P 1'
#
loop_
_entity.id
_entity.type
_entity.pdbx_description
1 polymer ?
#
loop_
_entity_poly.entity_id
_entity_poly.type
_entity_poly.pdbx_seq_one_letter_code
_entity_poly.pdbx_strand_id
1 'polypeptide(L)'
;MNAFRVRHLEQALQLYYSPQSTGHLPLDLFLRHYYNCNKSVGSNDKKFITEHIYQIVKWKGLLDHITPPPANWPSRIRTYFVSDRWKLQAQNERLPASVRTSFPAELFRRIEASHGTDKAIHICNILNEEAPVYLRTNTLTITRDRLYHYLLNKGVAVEKSPNSPLALVLPHRQRLGDLPEFHRGYFEIQDEASQLVALKVAVKPGEKVFDYCAGSGGKTLAFGPQMQNKGKIYLHDVREKMLQEAKKRLKRAGITNYTIVPPASPPLSKLAGRIDWVVCDVPCSGTGALRRSPEMKWKYKDEKLMDFIALQRHIFSSALQYVKPKTGKIVYITCSILDEENVHQVCHSSDLGCRADLGASH
;
A
#
# COMPACT_ATOMS: atom_id res chain seq x y z
N MET A 1 -21.81 2.91 27.11
CA MET A 1 -21.28 2.17 25.94
C MET A 1 -21.95 0.81 25.87
N ASN A 2 -22.32 0.31 24.69
CA ASN A 2 -23.00 -0.98 24.56
C ASN A 2 -22.04 -2.14 24.92
N ALA A 3 -22.35 -2.91 25.97
CA ALA A 3 -21.53 -4.01 26.48
C ALA A 3 -21.24 -5.08 25.40
N PHE A 4 -22.17 -5.32 24.48
CA PHE A 4 -21.99 -6.25 23.36
C PHE A 4 -20.84 -5.82 22.44
N ARG A 5 -20.80 -4.53 22.08
CA ARG A 5 -19.75 -3.97 21.21
C ARG A 5 -18.37 -4.05 21.85
N VAL A 6 -18.29 -3.70 23.14
CA VAL A 6 -17.04 -3.73 23.91
C VAL A 6 -16.49 -5.15 23.98
N ARG A 7 -17.35 -6.14 24.29
CA ARG A 7 -16.96 -7.55 24.36
C ARG A 7 -16.38 -8.06 23.05
N HIS A 8 -17.04 -7.80 21.92
CA HIS A 8 -16.56 -8.23 20.61
C HIS A 8 -15.27 -7.51 20.19
N LEU A 9 -15.14 -6.22 20.52
CA LEU A 9 -13.92 -5.45 20.29
C LEU A 9 -12.73 -6.04 21.06
N GLU A 10 -12.93 -6.33 22.36
CA GLU A 10 -11.91 -6.92 23.21
C GLU A 10 -11.50 -8.32 22.71
N GLN A 11 -12.47 -9.17 22.42
CA GLN A 11 -12.24 -10.53 21.94
C GLN A 11 -11.47 -10.52 20.61
N ALA A 12 -11.83 -9.65 19.67
CA ALA A 12 -11.14 -9.53 18.39
C ALA A 12 -9.67 -9.10 18.57
N LEU A 13 -9.39 -8.13 19.46
CA LEU A 13 -8.02 -7.68 19.76
C LEU A 13 -7.19 -8.78 20.46
N GLN A 14 -7.78 -9.46 21.44
CA GLN A 14 -7.13 -10.60 22.12
C GLN A 14 -6.80 -11.71 21.12
N LEU A 15 -7.77 -12.11 20.30
CA LEU A 15 -7.59 -13.13 19.28
C LEU A 15 -6.62 -12.71 18.18
N TYR A 16 -6.49 -11.43 17.84
CA TYR A 16 -5.54 -11.00 16.81
C TYR A 16 -4.09 -11.09 17.31
N TYR A 17 -3.86 -10.70 18.57
CA TYR A 17 -2.54 -10.62 19.20
C TYR A 17 -2.18 -11.86 20.05
N SER A 18 -2.97 -12.93 19.98
CA SER A 18 -2.69 -14.17 20.71
C SER A 18 -1.48 -14.90 20.11
N PRO A 19 -0.70 -15.65 20.91
CA PRO A 19 0.40 -16.46 20.39
C PRO A 19 -0.06 -17.49 19.34
N GLN A 20 -1.28 -18.02 19.49
CA GLN A 20 -1.89 -19.00 18.58
C GLN A 20 -2.36 -18.38 17.25
N SER A 21 -2.59 -17.07 17.23
CA SER A 21 -2.95 -16.31 16.04
C SER A 21 -1.74 -15.60 15.41
N THR A 22 -0.52 -15.88 15.88
CA THR A 22 0.68 -15.22 15.38
C THR A 22 0.88 -15.46 13.88
N GLY A 23 0.39 -14.51 13.08
CA GLY A 23 1.18 -14.00 11.96
C GLY A 23 0.63 -14.14 10.56
N HIS A 24 -0.45 -14.87 10.28
CA HIS A 24 -0.74 -15.15 8.86
C HIS A 24 -1.55 -14.09 8.10
N LEU A 25 -2.41 -13.31 8.76
CA LEU A 25 -3.34 -12.43 8.05
C LEU A 25 -3.18 -10.93 8.38
N PRO A 26 -3.21 -10.06 7.34
CA PRO A 26 -3.56 -8.65 7.47
C PRO A 26 -4.82 -8.43 8.32
N LEU A 27 -4.89 -7.30 9.04
CA LEU A 27 -5.96 -7.03 10.00
C LEU A 27 -7.36 -7.03 9.36
N ASP A 28 -7.48 -6.53 8.13
CA ASP A 28 -8.74 -6.52 7.37
C ASP A 28 -9.24 -7.94 7.07
N LEU A 29 -8.34 -8.84 6.65
CA LEU A 29 -8.65 -10.23 6.38
C LEU A 29 -9.01 -10.98 7.66
N PHE A 30 -8.31 -10.71 8.75
CA PHE A 30 -8.63 -11.25 10.06
C PHE A 30 -10.04 -10.82 10.50
N LEU A 31 -10.36 -9.52 10.45
CA LEU A 31 -11.68 -9.01 10.86
C LEU A 31 -12.80 -9.60 9.99
N ARG A 32 -12.56 -9.77 8.69
CA ARG A 32 -13.50 -10.46 7.79
C ARG A 32 -13.76 -11.89 8.27
N HIS A 33 -12.72 -12.66 8.60
CA HIS A 33 -12.87 -14.01 9.13
C HIS A 33 -13.60 -14.02 10.47
N TYR A 34 -13.20 -13.14 11.39
CA TYR A 34 -13.84 -12.97 12.70
C TYR A 34 -15.35 -12.74 12.58
N TYR A 35 -15.79 -11.83 11.71
CA TYR A 35 -17.21 -11.55 11.50
C TYR A 35 -17.98 -12.67 10.77
N ASN A 36 -17.29 -13.51 10.00
CA ASN A 36 -17.90 -14.70 9.40
C ASN A 36 -18.18 -15.78 10.45
N CYS A 37 -17.30 -15.92 11.44
CA CYS A 37 -17.49 -16.80 12.59
C CYS A 37 -18.51 -16.24 13.61
N ASN A 38 -18.64 -14.91 13.70
CA ASN A 38 -19.53 -14.23 14.65
C ASN A 38 -20.71 -13.56 13.93
N LYS A 39 -21.65 -14.37 13.42
CA LYS A 39 -22.81 -13.89 12.63
C LYS A 39 -23.78 -13.00 13.42
N SER A 40 -23.74 -13.03 14.75
CA SER A 40 -24.53 -12.18 15.64
C SER A 40 -24.18 -10.69 15.56
N VAL A 41 -22.98 -10.35 15.06
CA VAL A 41 -22.54 -8.95 14.95
C VAL A 41 -23.21 -8.32 13.72
N GLY A 42 -24.17 -7.42 13.94
CA GLY A 42 -24.88 -6.70 12.88
C GLY A 42 -23.99 -5.73 12.09
N SER A 43 -24.46 -5.23 10.94
CA SER A 43 -23.69 -4.31 10.08
C SER A 43 -23.21 -3.04 10.79
N ASN A 44 -24.08 -2.41 11.60
CA ASN A 44 -23.74 -1.24 12.38
C ASN A 44 -22.69 -1.54 13.46
N ASP A 45 -22.77 -2.71 14.08
CA ASP A 45 -21.78 -3.14 15.09
C ASP A 45 -20.45 -3.48 14.44
N LYS A 46 -20.45 -4.13 13.26
CA LYS A 46 -19.22 -4.37 12.48
C LYS A 46 -18.50 -3.06 12.17
N LYS A 47 -19.23 -2.03 11.72
CA LYS A 47 -18.68 -0.70 11.43
C LYS A 47 -18.01 -0.12 12.68
N PHE A 48 -18.75 -0.05 13.78
CA PHE A 48 -18.25 0.47 15.07
C PHE A 48 -17.01 -0.30 15.56
N ILE A 49 -17.09 -1.63 15.61
CA ILE A 49 -16.01 -2.47 16.13
C ILE A 49 -14.76 -2.33 15.25
N THR A 50 -14.93 -2.37 13.91
CA THR A 50 -13.81 -2.20 12.97
C THR A 50 -13.13 -0.86 13.18
N GLU A 51 -13.91 0.24 13.16
CA GLU A 51 -13.39 1.61 13.32
C GLU A 51 -12.54 1.74 14.59
N HIS A 52 -13.07 1.30 15.74
CA HIS A 52 -12.36 1.42 17.00
C HIS A 52 -11.18 0.45 17.13
N ILE A 53 -11.22 -0.75 16.53
CA ILE A 53 -10.05 -1.63 16.47
C ILE A 53 -8.91 -0.94 15.71
N TYR A 54 -9.19 -0.35 14.54
CA TYR A 54 -8.16 0.38 13.78
C TYR A 54 -7.60 1.56 14.58
N GLN A 55 -8.44 2.33 15.26
CA GLN A 55 -7.99 3.44 16.11
C GLN A 55 -7.12 2.97 17.28
N ILE A 56 -7.53 1.93 17.99
CA ILE A 56 -6.77 1.36 19.12
C ILE A 56 -5.44 0.80 18.64
N VAL A 57 -5.40 0.10 17.49
CA VAL A 57 -4.16 -0.45 16.92
C VAL A 57 -3.21 0.67 16.47
N LYS A 58 -3.74 1.75 15.86
CA LYS A 58 -2.95 2.94 15.51
C LYS A 58 -2.30 3.57 16.74
N TRP A 59 -3.08 3.77 17.79
CA TRP A 59 -2.66 4.47 19.02
C TRP A 59 -2.15 3.53 20.12
N LYS A 60 -1.87 2.27 19.80
CA LYS A 60 -1.48 1.25 20.78
C LYS A 60 -0.27 1.65 21.62
N GLY A 61 0.78 2.24 21.04
CA GLY A 61 1.99 2.60 21.79
C GLY A 61 1.76 3.74 22.78
N LEU A 62 0.96 4.74 22.38
CA LEU A 62 0.55 5.80 23.29
C LEU A 62 -0.35 5.23 24.40
N LEU A 63 -1.33 4.40 24.04
CA LEU A 63 -2.22 3.73 25.00
C LEU A 63 -1.46 2.82 25.96
N ASP A 64 -0.42 2.13 25.51
CA ASP A 64 0.47 1.31 26.34
C ASP A 64 1.17 2.17 27.40
N HIS A 65 1.61 3.38 27.02
CA HIS A 65 2.31 4.28 27.92
C HIS A 65 1.41 4.92 28.98
N ILE A 66 0.20 5.34 28.60
CA ILE A 66 -0.69 6.10 29.51
C ILE A 66 -1.66 5.22 30.31
N THR A 67 -1.82 3.94 29.94
CA THR A 67 -2.75 3.02 30.63
C THR A 67 -2.10 2.51 31.91
N PRO A 68 -2.72 2.71 33.08
CA PRO A 68 -2.20 2.17 34.34
C PRO A 68 -2.07 0.63 34.30
N PRO A 69 -1.05 0.04 34.92
CA PRO A 69 -0.90 -1.40 35.02
C PRO A 69 -2.13 -2.08 35.68
N PRO A 70 -2.55 -3.28 35.21
CA PRO A 70 -1.98 -4.01 34.09
C PRO A 70 -2.46 -3.45 32.74
N ALA A 71 -1.52 -3.16 31.84
CA ALA A 71 -1.80 -2.69 30.47
C ALA A 71 -2.24 -3.85 29.56
N ASN A 72 -3.33 -4.53 29.91
CA ASN A 72 -3.99 -5.53 29.07
C ASN A 72 -5.05 -4.88 28.17
N TRP A 73 -5.64 -5.64 27.24
CA TRP A 73 -6.68 -5.12 26.34
C TRP A 73 -7.87 -4.47 27.06
N PRO A 74 -8.47 -5.09 28.10
CA PRO A 74 -9.50 -4.43 28.91
C PRO A 74 -9.10 -3.04 29.42
N SER A 75 -7.90 -2.91 30.00
CA SER A 75 -7.42 -1.65 30.54
C SER A 75 -7.22 -0.60 29.44
N ARG A 76 -6.63 -0.98 28.30
CA ARG A 76 -6.46 -0.07 27.15
C ARG A 76 -7.79 0.41 26.59
N ILE A 77 -8.76 -0.50 26.45
CA ILE A 77 -10.11 -0.19 25.96
C ILE A 77 -10.81 0.78 26.93
N ARG A 78 -10.67 0.56 28.24
CA ARG A 78 -11.15 1.52 29.24
C ARG A 78 -10.48 2.88 29.05
N THR A 79 -9.16 2.96 29.01
CA THR A 79 -8.43 4.23 28.79
C THR A 79 -8.90 4.94 27.52
N TYR A 80 -9.07 4.20 26.42
CA TYR A 80 -9.48 4.72 25.11
C TYR A 80 -10.90 5.32 25.13
N PHE A 81 -11.85 4.70 25.84
CA PHE A 81 -13.25 5.13 25.83
C PHE A 81 -13.68 5.97 27.03
N VAL A 82 -12.95 5.95 28.16
CA VAL A 82 -13.31 6.71 29.37
C VAL A 82 -13.30 8.21 29.08
N SER A 83 -12.33 8.69 28.30
CA SER A 83 -12.29 10.09 27.85
C SER A 83 -11.40 10.24 26.62
N ASP A 84 -11.63 11.30 25.86
CA ASP A 84 -10.75 11.72 24.77
C ASP A 84 -9.41 12.34 25.25
N ARG A 85 -9.12 12.33 26.57
CA ARG A 85 -7.88 12.91 27.13
C ARG A 85 -6.62 12.25 26.58
N TRP A 86 -6.69 10.98 26.15
CA TRP A 86 -5.54 10.33 25.51
C TRP A 86 -5.13 11.05 24.21
N LYS A 87 -6.06 11.70 23.50
CA LYS A 87 -5.74 12.50 22.30
C LYS A 87 -4.88 13.72 22.65
N LEU A 88 -5.08 14.31 23.82
CA LEU A 88 -4.24 15.41 24.32
C LEU A 88 -2.80 14.94 24.57
N GLN A 89 -2.61 13.67 24.95
CA GLN A 89 -1.28 13.10 25.15
C GLN A 89 -0.52 12.92 23.84
N ALA A 90 -1.20 12.78 22.70
CA ALA A 90 -0.55 12.73 21.39
C ALA A 90 0.15 14.05 21.02
N GLN A 91 -0.27 15.16 21.64
CA GLN A 91 0.31 16.49 21.46
C GLN A 91 1.27 16.88 22.60
N ASN A 92 1.43 16.03 23.62
CA ASN A 92 2.26 16.32 24.78
C ASN A 92 3.75 16.20 24.45
N GLU A 93 4.42 17.34 24.30
CA GLU A 93 5.85 17.42 23.98
C GLU A 93 6.77 16.89 25.09
N ARG A 94 6.26 16.69 26.31
CA ARG A 94 7.03 16.05 27.38
C ARG A 94 7.19 14.54 27.17
N LEU A 95 6.36 13.93 26.32
CA LEU A 95 6.49 12.53 25.96
C LEU A 95 7.49 12.36 24.81
N PRO A 96 8.27 11.27 24.79
CA PRO A 96 9.11 10.95 23.64
C PRO A 96 8.32 10.97 22.32
N ALA A 97 8.93 11.45 21.25
CA ALA A 97 8.29 11.59 19.94
C ALA A 97 7.67 10.28 19.44
N SER A 98 8.39 9.16 19.60
CA SER A 98 7.90 7.82 19.27
C SER A 98 6.64 7.42 20.06
N VAL A 99 6.56 7.80 21.34
CA VAL A 99 5.42 7.52 22.21
C VAL A 99 4.21 8.36 21.82
N ARG A 100 4.37 9.69 21.72
CA ARG A 100 3.25 10.59 21.41
C ARG A 100 2.71 10.42 19.98
N THR A 101 3.54 9.94 19.05
CA THR A 101 3.08 9.54 17.71
C THR A 101 2.65 8.08 17.62
N SER A 102 2.76 7.29 18.70
CA SER A 102 2.41 5.86 18.74
C SER A 102 3.10 5.01 17.65
N PHE A 103 4.43 5.10 17.63
CA PHE A 103 5.32 4.28 16.82
C PHE A 103 6.30 3.49 17.72
N PRO A 104 6.69 2.26 17.33
CA PRO A 104 7.82 1.58 17.96
C PRO A 104 9.08 2.45 17.90
N ALA A 105 9.88 2.44 18.96
CA ALA A 105 11.06 3.29 19.08
C ALA A 105 12.09 3.01 17.97
N GLU A 106 12.26 1.75 17.58
CA GLU A 106 13.15 1.31 16.50
C GLU A 106 12.72 1.89 15.16
N LEU A 107 11.44 1.74 14.81
CA LEU A 107 10.89 2.26 13.56
C LEU A 107 10.94 3.80 13.53
N PHE A 108 10.61 4.45 14.63
CA PHE A 108 10.68 5.91 14.71
C PHE A 108 12.12 6.42 14.46
N ARG A 109 13.12 5.80 15.09
CA ARG A 109 14.54 6.16 14.89
C ARG A 109 14.98 6.03 13.44
N ARG A 110 14.49 5.03 12.71
CA ARG A 110 14.78 4.85 11.26
C ARG A 110 14.17 5.97 10.43
N ILE A 111 12.89 6.29 10.68
CA ILE A 111 12.21 7.40 10.00
C ILE A 111 12.90 8.73 10.31
N GLU A 112 13.29 8.95 11.56
CA GLU A 112 14.06 10.12 12.00
C GLU A 112 15.42 10.21 11.30
N ALA A 113 16.13 9.09 11.17
CA ALA A 113 17.41 9.07 10.44
C ALA A 113 17.25 9.44 8.96
N SER A 114 16.15 9.06 8.30
CA SER A 114 15.90 9.39 6.89
C SER A 114 15.38 10.83 6.66
N HIS A 115 14.60 11.38 7.61
CA HIS A 115 13.85 12.62 7.36
C HIS A 115 14.18 13.78 8.31
N GLY A 116 14.92 13.52 9.39
CA GLY A 116 15.07 14.44 10.52
C GLY A 116 13.85 14.43 11.46
N THR A 117 14.06 14.90 12.69
CA THR A 117 13.09 14.77 13.80
C THR A 117 11.72 15.40 13.49
N ASP A 118 11.67 16.66 13.07
CA ASP A 118 10.40 17.37 12.86
C ASP A 118 9.56 16.73 11.75
N LYS A 119 10.21 16.39 10.63
CA LYS A 119 9.56 15.74 9.50
C LYS A 119 9.15 14.30 9.85
N ALA A 120 9.94 13.58 10.63
CA ALA A 120 9.57 12.24 11.12
C ALA A 120 8.34 12.27 12.01
N ILE A 121 8.22 13.26 12.90
CA ILE A 121 7.01 13.47 13.72
C ILE A 121 5.81 13.74 12.81
N HIS A 122 5.96 14.64 11.83
CA HIS A 122 4.90 14.97 10.90
C HIS A 122 4.43 13.75 10.07
N ILE A 123 5.38 12.99 9.50
CA ILE A 123 5.09 11.75 8.76
C ILE A 123 4.35 10.74 9.65
N CYS A 124 4.84 10.51 10.87
CA CYS A 124 4.20 9.58 11.80
C CYS A 124 2.76 9.99 12.13
N ASN A 125 2.50 11.29 12.30
CA ASN A 125 1.15 11.81 12.51
C ASN A 125 0.24 11.58 11.30
N ILE A 126 0.69 11.90 10.09
CA ILE A 126 -0.05 11.59 8.84
C ILE A 126 -0.34 10.09 8.73
N LEU A 127 0.63 9.25 9.09
CA LEU A 127 0.46 7.79 9.05
C LEU A 127 -0.55 7.26 10.09
N ASN A 128 -0.95 8.05 11.09
CA ASN A 128 -2.04 7.71 12.00
C ASN A 128 -3.41 8.21 11.51
N GLU A 129 -3.47 9.12 10.54
CA GLU A 129 -4.72 9.62 9.97
C GLU A 129 -5.45 8.54 9.16
N GLU A 130 -6.72 8.78 8.85
CA GLU A 130 -7.48 7.91 7.95
C GLU A 130 -7.01 8.11 6.51
N ALA A 131 -6.67 7.02 5.81
CA ALA A 131 -6.22 7.09 4.44
C ALA A 131 -7.41 7.34 3.49
N PRO A 132 -7.39 8.39 2.66
CA PRO A 132 -8.42 8.59 1.64
C PRO A 132 -8.47 7.39 0.68
N VAL A 133 -9.65 7.15 0.09
CA VAL A 133 -9.81 6.12 -0.94
C VAL A 133 -9.75 6.78 -2.30
N TYR A 134 -8.75 6.39 -3.08
CA TYR A 134 -8.53 6.89 -4.43
C TYR A 134 -8.98 5.88 -5.48
N LEU A 135 -9.62 6.39 -6.53
CA LEU A 135 -9.96 5.66 -7.74
C LEU A 135 -9.04 6.15 -8.85
N ARG A 136 -8.44 5.23 -9.60
CA ARG A 136 -7.74 5.55 -10.84
C ARG A 136 -8.68 5.30 -12.01
N THR A 137 -8.95 6.33 -12.79
CA THR A 137 -9.70 6.22 -14.05
C THR A 137 -8.94 5.33 -15.05
N ASN A 138 -9.64 4.40 -15.70
CA ASN A 138 -9.08 3.63 -16.82
C ASN A 138 -9.28 4.41 -18.13
N THR A 139 -8.21 5.04 -18.61
CA THR A 139 -8.25 5.89 -19.81
C THR A 139 -8.43 5.13 -21.13
N LEU A 140 -8.34 3.79 -21.13
CA LEU A 140 -8.74 2.99 -22.30
C LEU A 140 -10.26 2.99 -22.52
N THR A 141 -11.05 3.21 -21.48
CA THR A 141 -12.50 3.02 -21.52
C THR A 141 -13.28 4.31 -21.28
N ILE A 142 -12.77 5.22 -20.45
CA ILE A 142 -13.48 6.43 -20.07
C ILE A 142 -12.51 7.57 -19.67
N THR A 143 -12.94 8.82 -19.83
CA THR A 143 -12.20 9.98 -19.31
C THR A 143 -12.51 10.20 -17.83
N ARG A 144 -11.57 10.80 -17.08
CA ARG A 144 -11.77 11.15 -15.66
C ARG A 144 -13.04 11.98 -15.46
N ASP A 145 -13.28 12.96 -16.33
CA ASP A 145 -14.43 13.85 -16.24
C ASP A 145 -15.76 13.12 -16.47
N ARG A 146 -15.81 12.21 -17.46
CA ARG A 146 -16.99 11.39 -17.68
C ARG A 146 -17.24 10.45 -16.50
N LEU A 147 -16.21 9.81 -15.96
CA LEU A 147 -16.33 8.97 -14.77
C LEU A 147 -16.84 9.76 -13.56
N TYR A 148 -16.30 10.96 -13.34
CA TYR A 148 -16.72 11.87 -12.27
C TYR A 148 -18.22 12.19 -12.35
N HIS A 149 -18.71 12.69 -13.49
CA HIS A 149 -20.12 13.00 -13.66
C HIS A 149 -21.01 11.76 -13.56
N TYR A 150 -20.54 10.64 -14.09
CA TYR A 150 -21.27 9.38 -14.04
C TYR A 150 -21.45 8.88 -12.59
N LEU A 151 -20.41 8.98 -11.76
CA LEU A 151 -20.48 8.61 -10.33
C LEU A 151 -21.37 9.58 -9.54
N LEU A 152 -21.25 10.89 -9.78
CA LEU A 152 -22.11 11.88 -9.12
C LEU A 152 -23.59 11.70 -9.45
N ASN A 153 -23.93 11.45 -10.72
CA ASN A 153 -25.32 11.22 -11.14
C ASN A 153 -25.92 9.97 -10.50
N LYS A 154 -25.09 9.05 -9.98
CA LYS A 154 -25.51 7.87 -9.22
C LYS A 154 -25.51 8.08 -7.69
N GLY A 155 -25.28 9.30 -7.23
CA GLY A 155 -25.22 9.64 -5.81
C GLY A 155 -23.92 9.19 -5.13
N VAL A 156 -22.89 8.80 -5.88
CA VAL A 156 -21.57 8.49 -5.33
C VAL A 156 -20.79 9.79 -5.20
N ALA A 157 -20.66 10.31 -3.97
CA ALA A 157 -19.86 11.49 -3.68
C ALA A 157 -18.38 11.22 -4.04
N VAL A 158 -17.85 11.96 -5.01
CA VAL A 158 -16.44 11.90 -5.44
C VAL A 158 -15.94 13.29 -5.77
N GLU A 159 -14.64 13.50 -5.62
CA GLU A 159 -13.94 14.71 -6.03
C GLU A 159 -12.79 14.37 -6.98
N LYS A 160 -12.38 15.32 -7.82
CA LYS A 160 -11.20 15.17 -8.66
C LYS A 160 -9.97 15.50 -7.82
N SER A 161 -8.97 14.62 -7.84
CA SER A 161 -7.73 14.96 -7.16
C SER A 161 -6.97 16.05 -7.92
N PRO A 162 -6.39 17.05 -7.24
CA PRO A 162 -5.56 18.07 -7.89
C PRO A 162 -4.21 17.50 -8.35
N ASN A 163 -3.66 16.49 -7.67
CA ASN A 163 -2.28 16.03 -7.94
C ASN A 163 -2.20 15.04 -9.11
N SER A 164 -3.21 14.18 -9.27
CA SER A 164 -3.24 13.18 -10.34
C SER A 164 -4.29 13.48 -11.41
N PRO A 165 -3.91 13.49 -12.70
CA PRO A 165 -4.85 13.69 -13.80
C PRO A 165 -5.83 12.53 -13.98
N LEU A 166 -5.60 11.40 -13.30
CA LEU A 166 -6.43 10.19 -13.39
C LEU A 166 -7.27 9.94 -12.13
N ALA A 167 -6.91 10.56 -11.00
CA ALA A 167 -7.46 10.21 -9.72
C ALA A 167 -8.80 10.91 -9.44
N LEU A 168 -9.73 10.14 -8.90
CA LEU A 168 -10.86 10.63 -8.11
C LEU A 168 -10.63 10.21 -6.65
N VAL A 169 -11.09 11.03 -5.71
CA VAL A 169 -11.03 10.74 -4.27
C VAL A 169 -12.44 10.64 -3.72
N LEU A 170 -12.65 9.66 -2.83
CA LEU A 170 -13.88 9.51 -2.08
C LEU A 170 -13.72 10.19 -0.72
N PRO A 171 -14.59 11.17 -0.38
CA PRO A 171 -14.55 11.81 0.93
C PRO A 171 -14.89 10.84 2.07
N HIS A 172 -15.67 9.78 1.76
CA HIS A 172 -16.04 8.75 2.72
C HIS A 172 -15.91 7.36 2.10
N ARG A 173 -15.54 6.38 2.92
CA ARG A 173 -15.40 4.99 2.49
C ARG A 173 -16.76 4.40 2.08
N GLN A 174 -16.86 3.93 0.85
CA GLN A 174 -18.06 3.29 0.31
C GLN A 174 -17.71 1.91 -0.28
N ARG A 175 -18.73 1.06 -0.48
CA ARG A 175 -18.55 -0.23 -1.15
C ARG A 175 -18.53 -0.01 -2.67
N LEU A 176 -17.33 -0.04 -3.23
CA LEU A 176 -17.12 0.22 -4.66
C LEU A 176 -17.05 -1.05 -5.50
N GLY A 177 -16.73 -2.18 -4.88
CA GLY A 177 -16.49 -3.45 -5.58
C GLY A 177 -17.74 -4.02 -6.26
N ASP A 178 -18.93 -3.59 -5.82
CA ASP A 178 -20.22 -4.03 -6.35
C ASP A 178 -20.78 -3.07 -7.42
N LEU A 179 -20.05 -1.98 -7.72
CA LEU A 179 -20.49 -1.01 -8.72
C LEU A 179 -20.35 -1.60 -10.12
N PRO A 180 -21.39 -1.49 -10.99
CA PRO A 180 -21.29 -1.92 -12.38
C PRO A 180 -20.10 -1.30 -13.12
N GLU A 181 -19.70 -0.08 -12.76
CA GLU A 181 -18.59 0.67 -13.34
C GLU A 181 -17.23 0.04 -13.03
N PHE A 182 -17.09 -0.52 -11.82
CA PHE A 182 -15.92 -1.32 -11.46
C PHE A 182 -15.87 -2.59 -12.30
N HIS A 183 -16.99 -3.31 -12.44
CA HIS A 183 -17.08 -4.53 -13.26
C HIS A 183 -16.86 -4.28 -14.75
N ARG A 184 -17.27 -3.11 -15.27
CA ARG A 184 -16.98 -2.64 -16.64
C ARG A 184 -15.53 -2.16 -16.82
N GLY A 185 -14.74 -2.12 -15.77
CA GLY A 185 -13.33 -1.71 -15.82
C GLY A 185 -13.14 -0.21 -16.06
N TYR A 186 -14.09 0.64 -15.65
CA TYR A 186 -13.96 2.10 -15.78
C TYR A 186 -12.95 2.70 -14.80
N PHE A 187 -12.72 2.04 -13.67
CA PHE A 187 -11.73 2.46 -12.69
C PHE A 187 -11.15 1.28 -11.91
N GLU A 188 -10.00 1.53 -11.27
CA GLU A 188 -9.40 0.66 -10.27
C GLU A 188 -9.27 1.40 -8.94
N ILE A 189 -9.35 0.69 -7.81
CA ILE A 189 -9.04 1.28 -6.51
C ILE A 189 -7.51 1.26 -6.36
N GLN A 190 -6.89 2.44 -6.35
CA GLN A 190 -5.43 2.58 -6.25
C GLN A 190 -5.06 3.93 -5.64
N ASP A 191 -4.16 3.90 -4.65
CA ASP A 191 -3.61 5.10 -3.99
C ASP A 191 -3.00 6.08 -4.99
N GLU A 192 -3.21 7.38 -4.76
CA GLU A 192 -2.73 8.45 -5.64
C GLU A 192 -1.21 8.40 -5.88
N ALA A 193 -0.39 8.20 -4.84
CA ALA A 193 1.06 8.15 -5.00
C ALA A 193 1.46 7.00 -5.95
N SER A 194 0.77 5.86 -5.85
CA SER A 194 0.97 4.72 -6.73
C SER A 194 0.61 5.03 -8.19
N GLN A 195 -0.41 5.87 -8.43
CA GLN A 195 -0.78 6.36 -9.75
C GLN A 195 0.27 7.30 -10.32
N LEU A 196 0.74 8.27 -9.52
CA LEU A 196 1.76 9.25 -9.92
C LEU A 196 3.07 8.58 -10.32
N VAL A 197 3.52 7.60 -9.53
CA VAL A 197 4.72 6.82 -9.88
C VAL A 197 4.54 6.09 -11.21
N ALA A 198 3.35 5.52 -11.46
CA ALA A 198 3.09 4.85 -12.73
C ALA A 198 3.03 5.80 -13.93
N LEU A 199 2.62 7.07 -13.74
CA LEU A 199 2.66 8.10 -14.77
C LEU A 199 4.09 8.48 -15.16
N LYS A 200 5.06 8.35 -14.24
CA LYS A 200 6.49 8.53 -14.55
C LYS A 200 7.04 7.42 -15.46
N VAL A 201 6.39 6.25 -15.47
CA VAL A 201 6.65 5.20 -16.48
C VAL A 201 5.97 5.59 -17.78
N ALA A 202 6.58 6.52 -18.50
CA ALA A 202 6.07 7.14 -19.72
C ALA A 202 6.19 6.21 -20.95
N VAL A 203 5.54 5.05 -20.86
CA VAL A 203 5.52 4.02 -21.91
C VAL A 203 4.76 4.52 -23.13
N LYS A 204 5.25 4.17 -24.33
CA LYS A 204 4.64 4.54 -25.60
C LYS A 204 4.00 3.35 -26.30
N PRO A 205 2.97 3.56 -27.15
CA PRO A 205 2.45 2.52 -28.00
C PRO A 205 3.56 1.88 -28.86
N GLY A 206 3.66 0.55 -28.83
CA GLY A 206 4.66 -0.22 -29.58
C GLY A 206 5.91 -0.63 -28.78
N GLU A 207 6.17 -0.01 -27.62
CA GLU A 207 7.29 -0.38 -26.74
C GLU A 207 7.09 -1.74 -26.06
N LYS A 208 8.19 -2.32 -25.59
CA LYS A 208 8.20 -3.54 -24.76
C LYS A 208 8.44 -3.18 -23.31
N VAL A 209 7.53 -3.62 -22.44
CA VAL A 209 7.59 -3.37 -21.00
C VAL A 209 7.68 -4.69 -20.26
N PHE A 210 8.54 -4.76 -19.24
CA PHE A 210 8.62 -5.91 -18.34
C PHE A 210 8.33 -5.47 -16.90
N ASP A 211 7.14 -5.81 -16.40
CA ASP A 211 6.77 -5.66 -14.99
C ASP A 211 7.29 -6.88 -14.22
N TYR A 212 8.47 -6.74 -13.59
CA TYR A 212 9.26 -7.84 -13.03
C TYR A 212 8.75 -8.32 -11.66
N CYS A 213 8.09 -7.43 -10.92
CA CYS A 213 7.45 -7.69 -9.63
C CYS A 213 5.99 -7.27 -9.70
N ALA A 214 5.25 -7.82 -10.66
CA ALA A 214 3.95 -7.30 -11.05
C ALA A 214 2.87 -7.45 -9.97
N GLY A 215 3.02 -8.37 -9.03
CA GLY A 215 1.99 -8.70 -8.04
C GLY A 215 0.67 -9.01 -8.73
N SER A 216 -0.40 -8.31 -8.33
CA SER A 216 -1.73 -8.40 -8.94
C SER A 216 -1.92 -7.42 -10.11
N GLY A 217 -0.83 -6.95 -10.73
CA GLY A 217 -0.83 -6.09 -11.92
C GLY A 217 -1.12 -4.61 -11.64
N GLY A 218 -0.96 -4.15 -10.40
CA GLY A 218 -1.36 -2.78 -10.00
C GLY A 218 -0.68 -1.67 -10.83
N LYS A 219 0.63 -1.80 -11.07
CA LYS A 219 1.41 -0.86 -11.90
C LYS A 219 1.12 -1.03 -13.38
N THR A 220 1.10 -2.28 -13.88
CA THR A 220 0.68 -2.56 -15.26
C THR A 220 -0.69 -1.98 -15.59
N LEU A 221 -1.69 -2.10 -14.71
CA LEU A 221 -3.01 -1.51 -14.92
C LEU A 221 -2.97 0.03 -15.02
N ALA A 222 -1.96 0.67 -14.43
CA ALA A 222 -1.80 2.12 -14.42
C ALA A 222 -1.10 2.65 -15.68
N PHE A 223 0.02 2.05 -16.08
CA PHE A 223 0.76 2.50 -17.26
C PHE A 223 0.26 1.85 -18.57
N GLY A 224 -0.29 0.63 -18.51
CA GLY A 224 -0.73 -0.13 -19.68
C GLY A 224 -1.71 0.62 -20.60
N PRO A 225 -2.69 1.38 -20.08
CA PRO A 225 -3.54 2.25 -20.89
C PRO A 225 -2.81 3.19 -21.85
N GLN A 226 -1.64 3.71 -21.46
CA GLN A 226 -0.84 4.63 -22.28
C GLN A 226 -0.31 3.94 -23.56
N MET A 227 -0.17 2.61 -23.55
CA MET A 227 0.30 1.83 -24.70
C MET A 227 -0.78 1.58 -25.74
N GLN A 228 -2.06 1.91 -25.46
CA GLN A 228 -3.19 1.72 -26.37
C GLN A 228 -3.29 0.30 -26.96
N ASN A 229 -2.99 -0.72 -26.14
CA ASN A 229 -2.93 -2.12 -26.56
C ASN A 229 -1.95 -2.42 -27.71
N LYS A 230 -0.95 -1.56 -27.96
CA LYS A 230 0.14 -1.79 -28.91
C LYS A 230 1.43 -2.15 -28.17
N GLY A 231 2.36 -2.85 -28.84
CA GLY A 231 3.59 -3.32 -28.20
C GLY A 231 3.36 -4.56 -27.35
N LYS A 232 4.17 -4.77 -26.30
CA LYS A 232 4.08 -5.97 -25.46
C LYS A 232 4.41 -5.69 -24.00
N ILE A 233 3.57 -6.19 -23.09
CA ILE A 233 3.81 -6.18 -21.65
C ILE A 233 4.10 -7.61 -21.19
N TYR A 234 5.23 -7.81 -20.52
CA TYR A 234 5.58 -9.06 -19.84
C TYR A 234 5.31 -8.87 -18.34
N LEU A 235 4.57 -9.79 -17.71
CA LEU A 235 4.32 -9.76 -16.27
C LEU A 235 4.98 -10.96 -15.60
N HIS A 236 5.83 -10.69 -14.62
CA HIS A 236 6.46 -11.70 -13.78
C HIS A 236 6.23 -11.35 -12.30
N ASP A 237 6.01 -12.36 -11.47
CA ASP A 237 6.02 -12.28 -10.01
C ASP A 237 6.24 -13.70 -9.50
N VAL A 238 7.04 -13.88 -8.45
CA VAL A 238 7.31 -15.20 -7.87
C VAL A 238 6.05 -15.90 -7.33
N ARG A 239 4.99 -15.14 -7.04
CA ARG A 239 3.71 -15.65 -6.53
C ARG A 239 2.73 -15.85 -7.68
N GLU A 240 2.62 -17.08 -8.16
CA GLU A 240 1.71 -17.43 -9.26
C GLU A 240 0.24 -17.04 -8.99
N LYS A 241 -0.24 -17.18 -7.74
CA LYS A 241 -1.59 -16.75 -7.35
C LYS A 241 -1.84 -15.26 -7.64
N MET A 242 -0.84 -14.41 -7.49
CA MET A 242 -0.95 -12.97 -7.76
C MET A 242 -1.05 -12.70 -9.26
N LEU A 243 -0.30 -13.44 -10.09
CA LEU A 243 -0.37 -13.36 -11.55
C LEU A 243 -1.74 -13.79 -12.09
N GLN A 244 -2.37 -14.79 -11.48
CA GLN A 244 -3.75 -15.18 -11.85
C GLN A 244 -4.76 -14.07 -11.54
N GLU A 245 -4.58 -13.36 -10.42
CA GLU A 245 -5.39 -12.17 -10.12
C GLU A 245 -5.10 -11.02 -11.08
N ALA A 246 -3.83 -10.78 -11.40
CA ALA A 246 -3.42 -9.79 -12.41
C ALA A 246 -4.14 -10.04 -13.75
N LYS A 247 -4.15 -11.29 -14.22
CA LYS A 247 -4.84 -11.70 -15.45
C LYS A 247 -6.33 -11.30 -15.45
N LYS A 248 -7.04 -11.55 -14.35
CA LYS A 248 -8.47 -11.17 -14.21
C LYS A 248 -8.65 -9.66 -14.27
N ARG A 249 -7.82 -8.91 -13.55
CA ARG A 249 -7.89 -7.44 -13.50
C ARG A 249 -7.54 -6.80 -14.84
N LEU A 250 -6.49 -7.26 -15.51
CA LEU A 250 -6.09 -6.78 -16.84
C LEU A 250 -7.17 -7.04 -17.88
N LYS A 251 -7.77 -8.24 -17.86
CA LYS A 251 -8.91 -8.57 -18.73
C LYS A 251 -10.10 -7.63 -18.49
N ARG A 252 -10.45 -7.39 -17.22
CA ARG A 252 -11.52 -6.43 -16.85
C ARG A 252 -11.21 -5.02 -17.34
N ALA A 253 -9.96 -4.59 -17.24
CA ALA A 253 -9.52 -3.27 -17.69
C ALA A 253 -9.39 -3.14 -19.23
N GLY A 254 -9.58 -4.22 -19.99
CA GLY A 254 -9.44 -4.21 -21.45
C GLY A 254 -8.01 -4.13 -21.96
N ILE A 255 -7.02 -4.46 -21.11
CA ILE A 255 -5.61 -4.54 -21.52
C ILE A 255 -5.39 -5.92 -22.13
N THR A 256 -4.96 -5.98 -23.39
CA THR A 256 -4.86 -7.23 -24.17
C THR A 256 -3.44 -7.55 -24.63
N ASN A 257 -2.55 -6.57 -24.65
CA ASN A 257 -1.17 -6.69 -25.13
C ASN A 257 -0.19 -7.28 -24.10
N TYR A 258 -0.64 -8.16 -23.20
CA TYR A 258 0.20 -8.73 -22.13
C TYR A 258 0.54 -10.22 -22.34
N THR A 259 1.60 -10.69 -21.68
CA THR A 259 1.97 -12.10 -21.53
C THR A 259 2.46 -12.33 -20.11
N ILE A 260 1.96 -13.40 -19.47
CA ILE A 260 2.46 -13.84 -18.18
C ILE A 260 3.77 -14.62 -18.41
N VAL A 261 4.80 -14.26 -17.65
CA VAL A 261 6.09 -14.93 -17.59
C VAL A 261 6.13 -15.77 -16.30
N PRO A 262 6.18 -17.11 -16.40
CA PRO A 262 6.21 -17.99 -15.24
C PRO A 262 7.47 -17.78 -14.38
N PRO A 263 7.37 -17.95 -13.04
CA PRO A 263 8.52 -17.83 -12.14
C PRO A 263 9.64 -18.83 -12.41
N ALA A 264 9.28 -20.07 -12.80
CA ALA A 264 10.20 -21.19 -12.91
C ALA A 264 11.19 -21.06 -14.09
N SER A 265 10.93 -20.18 -15.06
CA SER A 265 11.78 -20.00 -16.23
C SER A 265 11.57 -18.61 -16.84
N PRO A 266 12.12 -17.55 -16.22
CA PRO A 266 12.09 -16.25 -16.86
C PRO A 266 12.93 -16.34 -18.17
N PRO A 267 12.39 -15.93 -19.33
CA PRO A 267 13.00 -16.20 -20.63
C PRO A 267 14.15 -15.21 -20.92
N LEU A 268 15.20 -15.26 -20.09
CA LEU A 268 16.42 -14.46 -20.20
C LEU A 268 16.97 -14.45 -21.62
N SER A 269 17.13 -15.62 -22.24
CA SER A 269 17.67 -15.72 -23.60
C SER A 269 16.83 -14.99 -24.68
N LYS A 270 15.52 -14.83 -24.47
CA LYS A 270 14.63 -14.18 -25.45
C LYS A 270 14.44 -12.69 -25.18
N LEU A 271 14.52 -12.25 -23.93
CA LEU A 271 14.18 -10.90 -23.49
C LEU A 271 15.38 -10.06 -23.05
N ALA A 272 16.55 -10.68 -22.79
CA ALA A 272 17.76 -9.96 -22.37
C ALA A 272 18.11 -8.85 -23.37
N GLY A 273 18.40 -7.66 -22.85
CA GLY A 273 18.75 -6.48 -23.64
C GLY A 273 17.68 -6.00 -24.64
N ARG A 274 16.41 -6.39 -24.49
CA ARG A 274 15.34 -6.15 -25.49
C ARG A 274 14.12 -5.40 -24.95
N ILE A 275 14.10 -5.03 -23.67
CA ILE A 275 12.99 -4.35 -23.03
C ILE A 275 13.24 -2.84 -22.96
N ASP A 276 12.25 -2.04 -23.40
CA ASP A 276 12.31 -0.57 -23.36
C ASP A 276 12.13 -0.05 -21.92
N TRP A 277 11.21 -0.66 -21.17
CA TRP A 277 10.94 -0.32 -19.76
C TRP A 277 10.90 -1.56 -18.88
N VAL A 278 11.78 -1.65 -17.90
CA VAL A 278 11.71 -2.66 -16.84
C VAL A 278 11.17 -1.99 -15.57
N VAL A 279 10.05 -2.47 -15.05
CA VAL A 279 9.40 -1.92 -13.86
C VAL A 279 9.57 -2.91 -12.72
N CYS A 280 10.12 -2.44 -11.60
CA CYS A 280 10.41 -3.21 -10.40
C CYS A 280 9.68 -2.58 -9.21
N ASP A 281 8.42 -2.97 -8.98
CA ASP A 281 7.69 -2.68 -7.74
C ASP A 281 8.09 -3.71 -6.67
N VAL A 282 9.25 -3.46 -6.05
CA VAL A 282 9.96 -4.46 -5.26
C VAL A 282 9.33 -4.67 -3.88
N PRO A 283 9.40 -5.89 -3.31
CA PRO A 283 9.05 -6.12 -1.91
C PRO A 283 9.85 -5.21 -0.97
N CYS A 284 9.17 -4.57 -0.03
CA CYS A 284 9.76 -3.64 0.93
C CYS A 284 9.05 -3.71 2.29
N SER A 285 9.55 -2.95 3.26
CA SER A 285 8.99 -2.84 4.61
C SER A 285 7.53 -2.36 4.64
N GLY A 286 7.07 -1.64 3.60
CA GLY A 286 5.73 -1.07 3.52
C GLY A 286 5.48 0.08 4.50
N THR A 287 6.53 0.73 4.99
CA THR A 287 6.45 1.82 5.97
C THR A 287 5.67 3.05 5.49
N GLY A 288 5.60 3.29 4.18
CA GLY A 288 4.77 4.34 3.58
C GLY A 288 3.27 4.00 3.51
N ALA A 289 2.90 2.72 3.71
CA ALA A 289 1.52 2.25 3.65
C ALA A 289 0.85 2.06 5.03
N LEU A 290 1.54 2.45 6.12
CA LEU A 290 1.10 2.18 7.50
C LEU A 290 -0.26 2.80 7.86
N ARG A 291 -0.66 3.91 7.23
CA ARG A 291 -2.01 4.47 7.42
C ARG A 291 -3.14 3.53 6.98
N ARG A 292 -2.87 2.61 6.05
CA ARG A 292 -3.83 1.58 5.57
C ARG A 292 -3.71 0.28 6.36
N SER A 293 -2.51 -0.01 6.88
CA SER A 293 -2.20 -1.23 7.64
C SER A 293 -1.44 -0.88 8.93
N PRO A 294 -2.10 -0.24 9.91
CA PRO A 294 -1.43 0.28 11.11
C PRO A 294 -0.89 -0.82 12.01
N GLU A 295 -1.41 -2.04 11.91
CA GLU A 295 -0.89 -3.21 12.62
C GLU A 295 0.55 -3.54 12.24
N MET A 296 0.98 -3.16 11.03
CA MET A 296 2.31 -3.46 10.52
C MET A 296 3.41 -2.70 11.26
N LYS A 297 3.08 -1.56 11.89
CA LYS A 297 3.99 -0.83 12.80
C LYS A 297 4.58 -1.79 13.83
N TRP A 298 3.72 -2.58 14.47
CA TRP A 298 4.07 -3.47 15.57
C TRP A 298 4.72 -4.78 15.14
N LYS A 299 4.82 -5.04 13.83
CA LYS A 299 5.50 -6.20 13.25
C LYS A 299 6.88 -5.85 12.67
N TYR A 300 7.26 -4.57 12.72
CA TYR A 300 8.55 -4.09 12.26
C TYR A 300 9.69 -4.73 13.04
N LYS A 301 10.76 -5.08 12.33
CA LYS A 301 12.01 -5.64 12.86
C LYS A 301 13.16 -5.23 11.95
N ASP A 302 14.28 -4.79 12.53
CA ASP A 302 15.46 -4.37 11.76
C ASP A 302 16.04 -5.51 10.93
N GLU A 303 15.99 -6.76 11.41
CA GLU A 303 16.49 -7.92 10.67
C GLU A 303 15.70 -8.10 9.37
N LYS A 304 14.38 -7.94 9.41
CA LYS A 304 13.52 -8.04 8.21
C LYS A 304 13.78 -6.90 7.23
N LEU A 305 14.11 -5.71 7.71
CA LEU A 305 14.49 -4.59 6.84
C LEU A 305 15.76 -4.95 6.04
N MET A 306 16.76 -5.54 6.70
CA MET A 306 17.98 -6.00 6.04
C MET A 306 17.71 -7.10 5.01
N ASP A 307 16.81 -8.04 5.32
CA ASP A 307 16.36 -9.05 4.35
C ASP A 307 15.72 -8.42 3.11
N PHE A 308 14.87 -7.41 3.29
CA PHE A 308 14.26 -6.68 2.17
C PHE A 308 15.31 -5.96 1.34
N ILE A 309 16.27 -5.28 1.95
CA ILE A 309 17.35 -4.58 1.24
C ILE A 309 18.14 -5.57 0.37
N ALA A 310 18.53 -6.72 0.91
CA ALA A 310 19.25 -7.74 0.16
C ALA A 310 18.43 -8.27 -1.03
N LEU A 311 17.14 -8.55 -0.79
CA LEU A 311 16.22 -9.01 -1.83
C LEU A 311 16.01 -7.97 -2.94
N GLN A 312 15.87 -6.69 -2.58
CA GLN A 312 15.70 -5.57 -3.51
C GLN A 312 16.90 -5.46 -4.45
N ARG A 313 18.12 -5.56 -3.92
CA ARG A 313 19.37 -5.56 -4.72
C ARG A 313 19.43 -6.73 -5.67
N HIS A 314 19.09 -7.93 -5.18
CA HIS A 314 19.06 -9.13 -6.01
C HIS A 314 18.06 -8.97 -7.18
N ILE A 315 16.84 -8.54 -6.87
CA ILE A 315 15.79 -8.30 -7.88
C ILE A 315 16.25 -7.26 -8.91
N PHE A 316 16.81 -6.14 -8.45
CA PHE A 316 17.28 -5.08 -9.34
C PHE A 316 18.36 -5.60 -10.30
N SER A 317 19.37 -6.30 -9.80
CA SER A 317 20.45 -6.89 -10.61
C SER A 317 19.92 -7.91 -11.63
N SER A 318 18.95 -8.75 -11.26
CA SER A 318 18.31 -9.67 -12.20
C SER A 318 17.49 -8.94 -13.26
N ALA A 319 16.74 -7.92 -12.86
CA ALA A 319 15.88 -7.15 -13.74
C ALA A 319 16.67 -6.28 -14.74
N LEU A 320 17.86 -5.81 -14.35
CA LEU A 320 18.73 -4.98 -15.18
C LEU A 320 19.14 -5.69 -16.49
N GLN A 321 19.27 -7.02 -16.47
CA GLN A 321 19.68 -7.84 -17.63
C GLN A 321 18.71 -7.75 -18.82
N TYR A 322 17.45 -7.35 -18.58
CA TYR A 322 16.44 -7.25 -19.63
C TYR A 322 16.42 -5.89 -20.33
N VAL A 323 17.00 -4.86 -19.70
CA VAL A 323 16.95 -3.48 -20.16
C VAL A 323 17.73 -3.34 -21.47
N LYS A 324 17.13 -2.72 -22.50
CA LYS A 324 17.86 -2.38 -23.73
C LYS A 324 19.08 -1.51 -23.40
N PRO A 325 20.29 -1.85 -23.90
CA PRO A 325 21.45 -1.02 -23.71
C PRO A 325 21.23 0.40 -24.26
N LYS A 326 21.71 1.41 -23.54
CA LYS A 326 21.71 2.85 -23.89
C LYS A 326 20.34 3.54 -23.97
N THR A 327 19.28 2.84 -24.38
CA THR A 327 17.94 3.44 -24.60
C THR A 327 16.89 2.95 -23.62
N GLY A 328 17.06 1.77 -23.03
CA GLY A 328 16.12 1.19 -22.09
C GLY A 328 16.17 1.90 -20.74
N LYS A 329 15.08 1.81 -19.99
CA LYS A 329 14.93 2.37 -18.65
C LYS A 329 14.53 1.28 -17.67
N ILE A 330 15.05 1.36 -16.46
CA ILE A 330 14.59 0.58 -15.31
C ILE A 330 13.96 1.53 -14.30
N VAL A 331 12.82 1.14 -13.74
CA VAL A 331 12.09 1.92 -12.75
C VAL A 331 12.02 1.09 -11.47
N TYR A 332 12.70 1.57 -10.43
CA TYR A 332 12.67 0.99 -9.10
C TYR A 332 11.61 1.68 -8.25
N ILE A 333 10.71 0.92 -7.64
CA ILE A 333 9.58 1.44 -6.89
C ILE A 333 9.46 0.68 -5.58
N THR A 334 9.30 1.41 -4.48
CA THR A 334 8.91 0.87 -3.18
C THR A 334 7.68 1.61 -2.64
N CYS A 335 7.05 1.06 -1.61
CA CYS A 335 6.14 1.80 -0.74
C CYS A 335 6.75 2.03 0.65
N SER A 336 8.07 2.21 0.70
CA SER A 336 8.84 2.54 1.90
C SER A 336 9.14 4.05 1.96
N ILE A 337 9.19 4.58 3.17
CA ILE A 337 9.68 5.94 3.45
C ILE A 337 11.11 5.93 4.01
N LEU A 338 11.77 4.78 4.08
CA LEU A 338 13.13 4.67 4.61
C LEU A 338 14.17 4.86 3.50
N ASP A 339 15.22 5.62 3.77
CA ASP A 339 16.29 5.86 2.79
C ASP A 339 17.06 4.58 2.46
N GLU A 340 17.16 3.64 3.43
CA GLU A 340 17.82 2.36 3.22
C GLU A 340 17.16 1.52 2.12
N GLU A 341 15.86 1.68 1.87
CA GLU A 341 15.14 0.99 0.79
C GLU A 341 14.96 1.87 -0.45
N ASN A 342 15.42 3.13 -0.42
CA ASN A 342 15.21 4.09 -1.49
C ASN A 342 16.54 4.68 -1.95
N VAL A 343 16.94 5.84 -1.41
CA VAL A 343 18.12 6.60 -1.85
C VAL A 343 19.38 5.74 -1.80
N HIS A 344 19.56 4.93 -0.75
CA HIS A 344 20.73 4.06 -0.62
C HIS A 344 20.76 2.94 -1.68
N GLN A 345 19.60 2.46 -2.14
CA GLN A 345 19.53 1.48 -3.23
C GLN A 345 19.85 2.11 -4.58
N VAL A 346 19.44 3.36 -4.77
CA VAL A 346 19.76 4.12 -5.99
C VAL A 346 21.25 4.41 -6.06
N CYS A 347 21.89 4.83 -4.97
CA CYS A 347 23.35 5.01 -4.94
C CYS A 347 24.09 3.71 -5.31
N HIS A 348 23.67 2.57 -4.75
CA HIS A 348 24.25 1.27 -5.10
C HIS A 348 24.03 0.90 -6.59
N SER A 349 22.92 1.33 -7.20
CA SER A 349 22.67 1.10 -8.63
C SER A 349 23.56 1.95 -9.54
N SER A 350 24.02 3.12 -9.10
CA SER A 350 24.96 3.95 -9.85
C SER A 350 26.33 3.30 -9.96
N ASP A 351 26.76 2.53 -8.95
CA ASP A 351 27.97 1.70 -9.02
C ASP A 351 27.88 0.62 -10.11
N LEU A 352 26.65 0.25 -10.52
CA LEU A 352 26.38 -0.68 -11.61
C LEU A 352 26.29 0.01 -13.00
N GLY A 353 26.67 1.29 -13.09
CA GLY A 353 26.68 2.06 -14.34
C GLY A 353 25.33 2.64 -14.78
N CYS A 354 24.34 2.69 -13.88
CA CYS A 354 23.04 3.32 -14.14
C CYS A 354 23.07 4.83 -13.89
N ARG A 355 22.52 5.62 -14.82
CA ARG A 355 22.28 7.05 -14.60
C ARG A 355 20.93 7.21 -13.88
N ALA A 356 20.96 7.63 -12.62
CA ALA A 356 19.78 7.73 -11.79
C ALA A 356 19.07 9.09 -11.93
N ASP A 357 17.74 9.07 -11.94
CA ASP A 357 16.87 10.23 -11.78
C ASP A 357 15.96 9.96 -10.57
N LEU A 358 16.17 10.70 -9.48
CA LEU A 358 15.42 10.55 -8.24
C LEU A 358 14.07 11.28 -8.37
N GLY A 359 13.06 10.56 -8.84
CA GLY A 359 11.71 11.07 -8.87
C GLY A 359 11.07 11.03 -7.48
N ALA A 360 11.27 12.06 -6.65
CA ALA A 360 10.56 12.17 -5.38
C ALA A 360 9.03 12.07 -5.57
N SER A 361 8.40 11.24 -4.75
CA SER A 361 6.95 11.18 -4.56
C SER A 361 6.75 10.86 -3.08
N HIS A 362 7.03 11.85 -2.24
CA HIS A 362 6.75 11.82 -0.81
C HIS A 362 5.60 12.78 -0.53
#